data_AF-A0A9E0FTJ6-F1
#
_entry.id   AF-A0A9E0FTJ6-F1
#
_cell.length_a   1.000
_cell.length_b   1.000
_cell.length_c   1.000
_cell.angle_alpha   90.00
_cell.angle_beta   90.00
_cell.angle_gamma   90.00
#
_symmetry.space_group_name_H-M   'P 1'
#
loop_
_entity.id
_entity.type
_entity.pdbx_description
1 polymer ?
#
loop_
_entity_poly.entity_id
_entity_poly.type
_entity_poly.pdbx_seq_one_letter_code
_entity_poly.pdbx_strand_id
1 'polypeptide(L)'
;MKRILILALFLITAGLSGCEKVEMLKSEKSVEKELEGTWNLIPIPRTNPAEEWAFRENTIIRSQMLGSVMTPIDTGHYTIRTTLMKSYVKFEDFSLVLDELNGEWQIVELSSNVFVIATDHNGATGIMELDFSRKD
;
A
#
# COMPACT_ATOMS: atom_id res chain seq x y z
N MET A 1 -4.54 47.21 24.43
CA MET A 1 -3.86 46.64 23.24
C MET A 1 -3.16 45.30 23.53
N LYS A 2 -2.29 45.17 24.55
CA LYS A 2 -1.63 43.89 24.91
C LYS A 2 -2.59 42.70 25.19
N ARG A 3 -3.75 42.95 25.80
CA ARG A 3 -4.73 41.89 26.14
C ARG A 3 -5.49 41.33 24.92
N ILE A 4 -5.65 42.12 23.86
CA ILE A 4 -6.32 41.70 22.61
C ILE A 4 -5.37 40.82 21.80
N LEU A 5 -4.07 41.14 21.80
CA LEU A 5 -3.04 40.35 21.12
C LEU A 5 -2.91 38.93 21.70
N ILE A 6 -3.03 38.79 23.03
CA ILE A 6 -2.96 37.50 23.72
C ILE A 6 -4.20 36.63 23.42
N LEU A 7 -5.37 37.25 23.32
CA LEU A 7 -6.62 36.56 22.96
C LEU A 7 -6.62 36.07 21.50
N ALA A 8 -6.06 36.87 20.58
CA ALA A 8 -5.89 36.45 19.19
C ALA A 8 -4.92 35.25 19.07
N LEU A 9 -3.85 35.22 19.85
CA LEU A 9 -2.87 34.13 19.83
C LEU A 9 -3.46 32.81 20.35
N PHE A 10 -4.35 32.86 21.35
CA PHE A 10 -5.02 31.68 21.91
C PHE A 10 -6.09 31.08 20.98
N LEU A 11 -6.72 31.91 20.14
CA LEU A 11 -7.68 31.47 19.12
C LEU A 11 -6.98 30.74 17.96
N ILE A 12 -5.76 31.15 17.61
CA ILE A 12 -4.97 30.52 16.54
C ILE A 12 -4.45 29.14 16.96
N THR A 13 -4.09 28.94 18.24
CA THR A 13 -3.64 27.63 18.73
C THR A 13 -4.79 26.62 18.91
N ALA A 14 -6.02 27.09 19.15
CA ALA A 14 -7.20 26.23 19.28
C ALA A 14 -7.74 25.70 17.93
N GLY A 15 -7.49 26.42 16.83
CA GLY A 15 -7.94 26.05 15.47
C GLY A 15 -7.11 24.95 14.79
N LEU A 16 -5.93 24.63 15.31
CA LEU A 16 -5.05 23.57 14.76
C LEU A 16 -5.38 22.16 15.28
N SER A 17 -6.43 22.04 16.10
CA SER A 17 -6.92 20.77 16.65
C SER A 17 -7.73 19.93 15.65
N GLY A 18 -7.88 20.40 14.42
CA GLY A 18 -8.42 19.60 13.33
C GLY A 18 -7.44 18.49 12.98
N CYS A 19 -7.59 17.33 13.62
CA CYS A 19 -7.00 16.06 13.17
C CYS A 19 -7.60 15.69 11.80
N GLU A 20 -7.19 16.38 10.74
CA GLU A 20 -7.05 15.68 9.48
C GLU A 20 -5.96 14.63 9.73
N LYS A 21 -6.24 13.35 9.39
CA LYS A 21 -5.18 12.35 9.25
C LYS A 21 -4.27 12.82 8.12
N VAL A 22 -3.37 13.74 8.43
CA VAL A 22 -2.25 14.04 7.55
C VAL A 22 -1.45 12.75 7.54
N GLU A 23 -1.43 12.05 6.41
CA GLU A 23 -0.45 10.99 6.17
C GLU A 23 0.93 11.64 6.26
N MET A 24 1.45 11.66 7.48
CA MET A 24 2.70 12.28 7.85
C MET A 24 3.80 11.62 7.02
N LEU A 25 4.66 12.45 6.43
CA LEU A 25 5.85 12.10 5.64
C LEU A 25 6.44 10.73 6.00
N LYS A 26 5.99 9.68 5.30
CA LYS A 26 6.60 8.35 5.42
C LYS A 26 7.82 8.33 4.50
N SER A 27 8.99 7.99 5.05
CA SER A 27 10.17 7.72 4.22
C SER A 27 9.99 6.39 3.49
N GLU A 28 10.58 6.26 2.32
CA GLU A 28 10.57 5.01 1.52
C GLU A 28 10.99 3.81 2.37
N LYS A 29 12.07 3.96 3.15
CA LYS A 29 12.56 2.92 4.06
C LYS A 29 11.55 2.54 5.16
N SER A 30 10.77 3.49 5.66
CA SER A 30 9.73 3.20 6.66
C SER A 30 8.59 2.40 6.05
N VAL A 31 8.18 2.76 4.84
CA VAL A 31 7.13 2.06 4.08
C VAL A 31 7.60 0.66 3.71
N GLU A 32 8.83 0.51 3.21
CA GLU A 32 9.43 -0.78 2.88
C GLU A 32 9.46 -1.71 4.09
N LYS A 33 9.89 -1.21 5.25
CA LYS A 33 9.89 -1.98 6.50
C LYS A 33 8.49 -2.40 6.96
N GLU A 34 7.49 -1.57 6.75
CA GLU A 34 6.10 -1.89 7.11
C GLU A 34 5.51 -2.92 6.13
N LEU A 35 5.87 -2.82 4.84
CA LEU A 35 5.46 -3.75 3.79
C LEU A 35 6.13 -5.12 3.90
N GLU A 36 7.37 -5.20 4.43
CA GLU A 36 8.05 -6.47 4.68
C GLU A 36 7.14 -7.42 5.44
N GLY A 37 6.71 -8.49 4.79
CA GLY A 37 5.84 -9.49 5.38
C GLY A 37 5.37 -10.50 4.36
N THR A 38 4.50 -11.39 4.82
CA THR A 38 3.61 -12.13 3.92
C THR A 38 2.22 -11.57 4.10
N TRP A 39 1.52 -11.40 2.99
CA TRP A 39 0.19 -10.81 2.91
C TRP A 39 -0.73 -11.75 2.15
N ASN A 40 -1.91 -12.02 2.69
CA ASN A 40 -2.96 -12.76 2.01
C ASN A 40 -3.74 -11.76 1.14
N LEU A 41 -3.76 -11.99 -0.17
CA LEU A 41 -4.65 -11.26 -1.07
C LEU A 41 -6.09 -11.63 -0.73
N ILE A 42 -6.96 -10.64 -0.57
CA ILE A 42 -8.39 -10.83 -0.35
C ILE A 42 -9.03 -11.06 -1.73
N PRO A 43 -9.47 -12.28 -2.05
CA PRO A 43 -9.93 -12.60 -3.39
C PRO A 43 -11.26 -11.91 -3.71
N ILE A 44 -11.28 -11.14 -4.80
CA ILE A 44 -12.50 -10.56 -5.38
C ILE A 44 -12.56 -10.98 -6.86
N PRO A 45 -13.54 -11.81 -7.28
CA PRO A 45 -14.56 -12.48 -6.44
C PRO A 45 -13.94 -13.55 -5.53
N ARG A 46 -14.65 -13.89 -4.44
CA ARG A 46 -14.21 -14.87 -3.42
C ARG A 46 -13.99 -16.31 -3.93
N THR A 47 -14.35 -16.57 -5.19
CA THR A 47 -14.13 -17.85 -5.87
C THR A 47 -12.70 -18.03 -6.36
N ASN A 48 -11.89 -16.98 -6.39
CA ASN A 48 -10.48 -17.09 -6.76
C ASN A 48 -9.73 -17.91 -5.70
N PRO A 49 -8.75 -18.74 -6.10
CA PRO A 49 -7.90 -19.46 -5.16
C PRO A 49 -7.18 -18.47 -4.23
N ALA A 50 -6.92 -18.91 -2.99
CA ALA A 50 -6.17 -18.11 -2.03
C ALA A 50 -4.76 -17.81 -2.57
N GLU A 51 -4.34 -16.55 -2.46
CA GLU A 51 -3.06 -16.08 -2.95
C GLU A 51 -2.31 -15.32 -1.84
N GLU A 52 -1.00 -15.54 -1.75
CA GLU A 52 -0.10 -14.95 -0.77
C GLU A 52 1.04 -14.22 -1.46
N TRP A 53 1.36 -13.03 -0.96
CA TRP A 53 2.41 -12.15 -1.49
C TRP A 53 3.44 -11.94 -0.40
N ALA A 54 4.67 -12.42 -0.62
CA ALA A 54 5.78 -12.28 0.33
C ALA A 54 6.78 -11.23 -0.17
N PHE A 55 6.99 -10.17 0.62
CA PHE A 55 7.89 -9.06 0.32
C PHE A 55 9.16 -9.15 1.18
N ARG A 56 10.31 -9.30 0.54
CA ARG A 56 11.63 -9.44 1.18
C ARG A 56 12.71 -8.87 0.27
N GLU A 57 13.57 -7.99 0.78
CA GLU A 57 14.80 -7.57 0.08
C GLU A 57 14.55 -7.20 -1.40
N ASN A 58 13.61 -6.28 -1.64
CA ASN A 58 13.20 -5.82 -2.98
C ASN A 58 12.62 -6.90 -3.92
N THR A 59 12.39 -8.10 -3.40
CA THR A 59 11.78 -9.23 -4.11
C THR A 59 10.36 -9.46 -3.60
N ILE A 60 9.46 -9.79 -4.52
CA ILE A 60 8.12 -10.24 -4.22
C ILE A 60 7.89 -11.64 -4.78
N ILE A 61 7.39 -12.55 -3.94
CA ILE A 61 7.02 -13.90 -4.34
C ILE A 61 5.51 -14.05 -4.19
N ARG A 62 4.84 -14.37 -5.29
CA ARG A 62 3.42 -14.68 -5.32
C ARG A 62 3.25 -16.19 -5.24
N SER A 63 2.41 -16.64 -4.32
CA SER A 63 2.07 -18.05 -4.15
C SER A 63 0.57 -18.24 -4.18
N GLN A 64 0.10 -19.34 -4.75
CA GLN A 64 -1.31 -19.66 -4.83
C GLN A 64 -1.58 -21.05 -4.27
N MET A 65 -2.75 -21.22 -3.66
CA MET A 65 -3.17 -22.51 -3.14
C MET A 65 -3.53 -23.45 -4.30
N LEU A 66 -2.72 -24.49 -4.51
CA LEU A 66 -2.97 -25.57 -5.44
C LEU A 66 -3.31 -26.84 -4.64
N GLY A 67 -4.60 -27.18 -4.60
CA GLY A 67 -5.11 -28.23 -3.70
C GLY A 67 -4.99 -27.79 -2.25
N SER A 68 -4.14 -28.46 -1.45
CA SER A 68 -3.89 -28.14 -0.04
C SER A 68 -2.50 -27.55 0.21
N VAL A 69 -1.78 -27.16 -0.84
CA VAL A 69 -0.39 -26.68 -0.75
C VAL A 69 -0.28 -25.29 -1.35
N MET A 70 0.35 -24.37 -0.61
CA MET A 70 0.70 -23.05 -1.12
C MET A 70 1.94 -23.18 -2.00
N THR A 71 1.82 -22.88 -3.29
CA THR A 71 2.89 -23.08 -4.29
C THR A 71 3.27 -21.74 -4.90
N PRO A 72 4.57 -21.38 -4.97
CA PRO A 72 5.01 -20.20 -5.69
C PRO A 72 4.58 -20.25 -7.17
N ILE A 73 3.93 -19.20 -7.63
CA ILE A 73 3.43 -19.07 -9.01
C ILE A 73 4.18 -18.01 -9.81
N ASP A 74 4.76 -17.01 -9.14
CA ASP A 74 5.56 -15.97 -9.80
C ASP A 74 6.49 -15.28 -8.82
N THR A 75 7.54 -14.68 -9.36
CA THR A 75 8.50 -13.85 -8.62
C THR A 75 8.74 -12.58 -9.41
N GLY A 76 8.81 -11.45 -8.72
CA GLY A 76 9.16 -10.17 -9.31
C GLY A 76 9.97 -9.32 -8.33
N HIS A 77 10.20 -8.08 -8.72
CA HIS A 77 10.85 -7.08 -7.90
C HIS A 77 9.88 -5.96 -7.53
N TYR A 78 10.14 -5.31 -6.40
CA TYR A 78 9.38 -4.12 -6.03
C TYR A 78 10.30 -2.99 -5.55
N THR A 79 9.88 -1.77 -5.84
CA THR A 79 10.49 -0.55 -5.32
C THR A 79 9.45 0.36 -4.68
N ILE A 80 9.84 1.11 -3.66
CA ILE A 80 8.98 2.06 -2.97
C ILE A 80 9.41 3.46 -3.34
N ARG A 81 8.44 4.31 -3.70
CA ARG A 81 8.64 5.75 -3.86
C ARG A 81 7.65 6.49 -3.00
N THR A 82 8.11 7.50 -2.26
CA THR A 82 7.21 8.39 -1.51
C THR A 82 7.30 9.83 -1.99
N THR A 83 6.18 10.53 -1.85
CA THR A 83 6.06 11.98 -2.04
C THR A 83 5.63 12.61 -0.73
N LEU A 84 5.37 13.92 -0.73
CA LEU A 84 4.88 14.60 0.47
C LEU A 84 3.56 14.01 1.00
N MET A 85 2.68 13.53 0.12
CA MET A 85 1.30 13.15 0.48
C MET A 85 0.91 11.73 0.08
N LYS A 86 1.75 11.02 -0.68
CA LYS A 86 1.41 9.72 -1.26
C LYS A 86 2.62 8.80 -1.28
N SER A 87 2.37 7.52 -1.08
CA SER A 87 3.35 6.46 -1.25
C SER A 87 2.96 5.56 -2.42
N TYR A 88 3.95 5.01 -3.10
CA TYR A 88 3.79 4.17 -4.27
C TYR A 88 4.66 2.93 -4.12
N VAL A 89 4.14 1.80 -4.62
CA VAL A 89 4.92 0.59 -4.87
C VAL A 89 4.92 0.35 -6.38
N LYS A 90 6.10 0.08 -6.94
CA LYS A 90 6.24 -0.30 -8.34
C LYS A 90 6.63 -1.76 -8.42
N PHE A 91 5.89 -2.55 -9.20
CA PHE A 91 6.20 -3.95 -9.48
C PHE A 91 6.85 -4.10 -10.85
N GLU A 92 7.88 -4.95 -10.92
CA GLU A 92 8.61 -5.25 -12.15
C GLU A 92 8.94 -6.75 -12.21
N ASP A 93 9.21 -7.24 -13.42
CA ASP A 93 9.72 -8.60 -13.69
C ASP A 93 8.84 -9.78 -13.29
N PHE A 94 7.53 -9.59 -13.08
CA PHE A 94 6.60 -10.73 -13.00
C PHE A 94 6.57 -11.48 -14.35
N SER A 95 6.75 -12.80 -14.29
CA SER A 95 7.03 -13.67 -15.45
C SER A 95 5.79 -14.42 -15.95
N LEU A 96 4.77 -14.61 -15.11
CA LEU A 96 3.58 -15.39 -15.39
C LEU A 96 2.33 -14.53 -15.27
N VAL A 97 1.82 -14.18 -16.47
CA VAL A 97 0.46 -13.71 -16.76
C VAL A 97 0.12 -12.33 -16.16
N LEU A 98 -0.16 -11.40 -17.07
CA LEU A 98 -0.70 -10.03 -16.89
C LEU A 98 0.37 -8.93 -16.71
N ASP A 99 0.73 -8.27 -17.83
CA ASP A 99 1.30 -6.92 -17.85
C ASP A 99 0.54 -5.93 -16.93
N GLU A 100 -0.69 -6.27 -16.56
CA GLU A 100 -1.58 -5.48 -15.69
C GLU A 100 -1.07 -5.33 -14.25
N LEU A 101 -0.24 -6.25 -13.75
CA LEU A 101 0.34 -6.12 -12.41
C LEU A 101 1.64 -5.32 -12.39
N ASN A 102 2.41 -5.37 -13.48
CA ASN A 102 3.65 -4.63 -13.61
C ASN A 102 3.38 -3.14 -13.75
N GLY A 103 4.17 -2.33 -13.04
CA GLY A 103 4.10 -0.88 -13.03
C GLY A 103 3.71 -0.34 -11.65
N GLU A 104 3.21 0.89 -11.64
CA GLU A 104 3.12 1.68 -10.42
C GLU A 104 1.72 1.67 -9.81
N TRP A 105 1.68 1.45 -8.50
CA TRP A 105 0.50 1.39 -7.70
C TRP A 105 0.59 2.40 -6.55
N GLN A 106 -0.47 3.17 -6.33
CA GLN A 106 -0.56 3.98 -5.12
C GLN A 106 -0.87 3.08 -3.93
N ILE A 107 -0.10 3.22 -2.85
CA ILE A 107 -0.42 2.64 -1.56
C ILE A 107 -1.52 3.50 -0.94
N VAL A 108 -2.74 2.97 -0.89
CA VAL A 108 -3.92 3.64 -0.35
C VAL A 108 -3.99 3.48 1.16
N GLU A 109 -3.64 2.29 1.66
CA GLU A 109 -3.50 2.02 3.08
C GLU A 109 -2.34 1.07 3.32
N LEU A 110 -1.54 1.36 4.34
CA LEU A 110 -0.53 0.44 4.86
C LEU A 110 -0.45 0.61 6.38
N SER A 111 -0.81 -0.47 7.07
CA SER A 111 -0.76 -0.62 8.53
C SER A 111 -0.17 -2.00 8.88
N SER A 112 -0.17 -2.38 10.16
CA SER A 112 0.34 -3.69 10.58
C SER A 112 -0.46 -4.87 9.99
N ASN A 113 -1.75 -4.67 9.70
CA ASN A 113 -2.68 -5.75 9.35
C ASN A 113 -3.37 -5.57 7.98
N VAL A 114 -3.37 -4.35 7.45
CA VAL A 114 -4.07 -3.99 6.20
C VAL A 114 -3.07 -3.38 5.24
N PHE A 115 -3.14 -3.83 3.99
CA PHE A 115 -2.41 -3.25 2.87
C PHE A 115 -3.36 -3.16 1.68
N VAL A 116 -3.51 -1.96 1.13
CA VAL A 116 -4.39 -1.69 -0.02
C VAL A 116 -3.61 -0.88 -1.03
N ILE A 117 -3.62 -1.34 -2.28
CA ILE A 117 -3.03 -0.62 -3.41
C ILE A 117 -4.03 -0.44 -4.52
N ALA A 118 -3.93 0.69 -5.21
CA ALA A 118 -4.77 1.00 -6.34
C ALA A 118 -3.97 1.64 -7.48
N THR A 119 -4.43 1.41 -8.70
CA THR A 119 -3.85 1.97 -9.91
C THR A 119 -4.94 2.24 -10.92
N ASP A 120 -4.78 3.31 -11.70
CA ASP A 120 -5.63 3.59 -12.84
C ASP A 120 -4.97 3.20 -14.17
N HIS A 121 -3.72 2.70 -14.15
CA HIS A 121 -2.79 2.29 -15.24
C HIS A 121 -2.89 3.01 -16.61
N ASN A 122 -4.08 3.09 -17.22
CA ASN A 122 -4.37 3.69 -18.52
C ASN A 122 -5.59 4.64 -18.53
N GLY A 123 -6.22 4.93 -17.37
CA GLY A 123 -7.36 5.85 -17.20
C GLY A 123 -8.68 5.45 -17.89
N ALA A 124 -8.67 4.44 -18.76
CA ALA A 124 -9.78 4.07 -19.64
C ALA A 124 -10.67 2.93 -19.11
N THR A 125 -10.16 2.11 -18.18
CA THR A 125 -10.80 0.86 -17.71
C THR A 125 -11.31 0.93 -16.27
N GLY A 126 -11.15 2.07 -15.60
CA GLY A 126 -11.45 2.23 -14.18
C GLY A 126 -10.25 1.97 -13.28
N ILE A 127 -10.45 2.10 -11.98
CA ILE A 127 -9.44 1.87 -10.96
C ILE A 127 -9.38 0.38 -10.65
N MET A 128 -8.20 -0.20 -10.72
CA MET A 128 -7.91 -1.53 -10.20
C MET A 128 -7.40 -1.38 -8.76
N GLU A 129 -7.93 -2.18 -7.85
CA GLU A 129 -7.59 -2.18 -6.43
C GLU A 129 -7.28 -3.61 -5.99
N LEU A 130 -6.25 -3.77 -5.16
CA LEU A 130 -5.90 -5.03 -4.53
C LEU A 130 -5.85 -4.83 -3.01
N ASP A 131 -6.63 -5.65 -2.32
CA ASP A 131 -6.77 -5.64 -0.87
C ASP A 131 -6.03 -6.82 -0.26
N PHE A 132 -5.28 -6.55 0.80
CA PHE A 132 -4.49 -7.56 1.49
C PHE A 132 -4.70 -7.51 2.99
N SER A 133 -4.60 -8.69 3.61
CA SER A 133 -4.51 -8.85 5.06
C SER A 133 -3.17 -9.47 5.43
N ARG A 134 -2.57 -9.02 6.53
CA ARG A 134 -1.31 -9.59 7.01
C ARG A 134 -1.48 -11.09 7.31
N LYS A 135 -0.51 -11.91 6.92
CA LYS A 135 -0.44 -13.30 7.34
C LYS A 135 0.22 -13.35 8.71
N ASP A 136 -0.52 -13.84 9.70
CA ASP A 136 -0.05 -14.04 11.08
C ASP A 136 1.19 -14.94 11.16
#